data_AF-A0A2V0PBR7-F1
#
_entry.id   AF-A0A2V0PBR7-F1
#
_cell.length_a   1.000
_cell.length_b   1.000
_cell.length_c   1.000
_cell.angle_alpha   90.00
_cell.angle_beta   90.00
_cell.angle_gamma   90.00
#
_symmetry.space_group_name_H-M   'P 1'
#
loop_
_entity.id
_entity.type
_entity.pdbx_description
1 polymer ?
#
loop_
_entity_poly.entity_id
_entity_poly.type
_entity_poly.pdbx_seq_one_letter_code
_entity_poly.pdbx_strand_id
1 'polypeptide(L)'
;MEQGMRELPRAADVQQTLVTSFTIGGVGLHTGEYAFVRVRPAFADEGRYFVRVPRGTNAARFELRSDVVEVPEEALAEPMPAPDAELEGAKVELYMKYMHAQESEGYEGSFVEYLRSTDAAPLDAAEREALKQAIALAARMEGEDADAADVALPDEIELEEEEPVAMDQAKEVITPANVAFAQAEEGVPFITLHSAEGEGEAGEPDYVINPTLLLAALEACGVDNARIEIEGGHEVPVLDNSALGWVLNIQQSGVRTAPFRDAAAAAAAAAAAADAADGAATGEGGEPWPRRLALVPEEGVAVQRGESFIALHPGAFTKLTAGVDVQDAAPVIGQQWYSWRPLRDYHFRYELAPARGWVDSVDALFELRGSGHGRNVSEGLFVIGHGTRWWDPGMVRFNNDEPTRHQLALLVGALSLAAGPGHTGLPTGHIVAFNADEALMVEFVRALLEACERQESSVIDCADLLQAQVALSEQEAAAREARGAPRRARDATLADLGGPAVAAEEEEEEGEEEEEGEEQRPAGGA
;
A
#
# COMPACT_ATOMS: atom_id res chain seq x y z
N MET A 1 -13.15 5.73 -24.06
CA MET A 1 -14.07 4.98 -23.17
C MET A 1 -13.53 5.12 -21.76
N GLU A 2 -14.24 5.81 -20.86
CA GLU A 2 -13.97 5.76 -19.42
C GLU A 2 -14.10 4.31 -18.93
N GLN A 3 -12.98 3.64 -18.67
CA GLN A 3 -12.96 2.54 -17.70
C GLN A 3 -12.11 3.01 -16.52
N GLY A 4 -12.69 3.94 -15.77
CA GLY A 4 -12.09 4.57 -14.60
C GLY A 4 -11.83 3.55 -13.50
N MET A 5 -10.66 3.64 -12.88
CA MET A 5 -10.38 2.96 -11.61
C MET A 5 -11.54 3.19 -10.63
N ARG A 6 -12.02 2.11 -10.01
CA ARG A 6 -13.05 2.17 -8.96
C ARG A 6 -12.58 3.05 -7.79
N GLU A 7 -13.50 3.54 -6.98
CA GLU A 7 -13.17 4.30 -5.77
C GLU A 7 -12.21 3.53 -4.85
N LEU A 8 -11.44 4.28 -4.07
CA LEU A 8 -10.50 3.68 -3.12
C LEU A 8 -11.29 2.91 -2.05
N PRO A 9 -11.01 1.60 -1.87
CA PRO A 9 -11.68 0.80 -0.86
C PRO A 9 -11.30 1.31 0.52
N ARG A 10 -12.27 1.50 1.41
CA ARG A 10 -12.05 1.98 2.78
C ARG A 10 -12.86 1.16 3.76
N ALA A 11 -12.31 1.08 4.96
CA ALA A 11 -12.98 0.65 6.17
C ALA A 11 -14.33 1.37 6.37
N ALA A 12 -15.40 0.60 6.53
CA ALA A 12 -16.72 1.05 6.95
C ALA A 12 -17.03 0.61 8.40
N ASP A 13 -18.20 1.03 8.88
CA ASP A 13 -18.81 0.66 10.17
C ASP A 13 -19.42 -0.76 10.19
N VAL A 14 -19.72 -1.30 9.01
CA VAL A 14 -20.19 -2.68 8.81
C VAL A 14 -19.08 -3.57 8.28
N GLN A 15 -19.20 -4.88 8.50
CA GLN A 15 -18.25 -5.84 7.94
C GLN A 15 -18.27 -5.85 6.41
N GLN A 16 -17.10 -5.92 5.80
CA GLN A 16 -16.93 -5.85 4.36
C GLN A 16 -16.22 -7.08 3.79
N THR A 17 -16.44 -7.32 2.50
CA THR A 17 -15.79 -8.34 1.68
C THR A 17 -15.60 -7.83 0.24
N LEU A 18 -14.90 -8.59 -0.60
CA LEU A 18 -14.71 -8.25 -2.00
C LEU A 18 -16.02 -8.34 -2.81
N VAL A 19 -16.15 -7.55 -3.89
CA VAL A 19 -17.25 -7.73 -4.86
C VAL A 19 -16.99 -8.93 -5.75
N THR A 20 -15.76 -9.05 -6.28
CA THR A 20 -15.35 -10.14 -7.17
C THR A 20 -14.04 -10.78 -6.70
N SER A 21 -13.80 -12.05 -7.04
CA SER A 21 -12.48 -12.64 -6.79
C SER A 21 -11.42 -12.08 -7.73
N PHE A 22 -10.16 -12.05 -7.30
CA PHE A 22 -9.01 -11.82 -8.17
C PHE A 22 -7.93 -12.87 -7.90
N THR A 23 -7.09 -13.14 -8.89
CA THR A 23 -6.01 -14.13 -8.82
C THR A 23 -4.69 -13.47 -9.22
N ILE A 24 -3.64 -13.67 -8.43
CA ILE A 24 -2.28 -13.22 -8.74
C ILE A 24 -1.34 -14.42 -8.68
N GLY A 25 -0.53 -14.59 -9.73
CA GLY A 25 0.57 -15.54 -9.76
C GLY A 25 1.90 -14.82 -9.51
N GLY A 26 2.83 -15.49 -8.84
CA GLY A 26 4.19 -15.00 -8.69
C GLY A 26 5.06 -15.95 -7.88
N VAL A 27 6.30 -15.53 -7.65
CA VAL A 27 7.30 -16.31 -6.93
C VAL A 27 7.37 -15.86 -5.48
N GLY A 28 7.44 -16.79 -4.53
CA GLY A 28 7.74 -16.52 -3.13
C GLY A 28 9.17 -16.00 -2.95
N LEU A 29 9.35 -14.99 -2.09
CA LEU A 29 10.66 -14.41 -1.80
C LEU A 29 11.62 -15.42 -1.17
N HIS A 30 11.11 -16.20 -0.22
CA HIS A 30 11.91 -17.06 0.65
C HIS A 30 12.07 -18.46 0.07
N THR A 31 10.96 -19.04 -0.40
CA THR A 31 10.88 -20.40 -0.97
C THR A 31 11.41 -20.49 -2.39
N GLY A 32 11.33 -19.39 -3.15
CA GLY A 32 11.56 -19.39 -4.59
C GLY A 32 10.55 -20.24 -5.38
N GLU A 33 9.46 -20.66 -4.74
CA GLU A 33 8.42 -21.45 -5.36
C GLU A 33 7.37 -20.53 -6.01
N TYR A 34 6.85 -20.94 -7.15
CA TYR A 34 5.75 -20.22 -7.79
C TYR A 34 4.43 -20.59 -7.11
N ALA A 35 3.60 -19.60 -6.81
CA ALA A 35 2.28 -19.78 -6.23
C ALA A 35 1.23 -18.91 -6.94
N PHE A 36 0.00 -19.42 -7.03
CA PHE A 36 -1.17 -18.65 -7.45
C PHE A 36 -2.06 -18.40 -6.23
N VAL A 37 -2.19 -17.13 -5.86
CA VAL A 37 -3.04 -16.68 -4.76
C VAL A 37 -4.31 -16.09 -5.33
N ARG A 38 -5.45 -16.66 -4.93
CA ARG A 38 -6.78 -16.16 -5.29
C ARG A 38 -7.51 -15.68 -4.05
N VAL A 39 -7.87 -14.41 -4.03
CA VAL A 39 -8.64 -13.81 -2.94
C VAL A 39 -10.10 -13.75 -3.35
N ARG A 40 -10.99 -14.32 -2.52
CA ARG A 40 -12.42 -14.48 -2.79
C ARG A 40 -13.26 -13.78 -1.73
N PRO A 41 -14.46 -13.30 -2.12
CA PRO A 41 -15.46 -12.89 -1.15
C PRO A 41 -15.78 -14.02 -0.15
N ALA A 42 -16.04 -13.64 1.09
CA ALA A 42 -16.44 -14.52 2.19
C ALA A 42 -17.69 -13.95 2.89
N PHE A 43 -18.38 -14.78 3.66
CA PHE A 43 -19.54 -14.34 4.40
C PHE A 43 -19.13 -13.54 5.65
N ALA A 44 -20.07 -12.76 6.19
CA ALA A 44 -19.88 -12.11 7.48
C ALA A 44 -19.55 -13.15 8.57
N ASP A 45 -18.70 -12.73 9.52
CA ASP A 45 -18.16 -13.55 10.61
C ASP A 45 -17.30 -14.74 10.17
N GLU A 46 -16.87 -14.83 8.91
CA GLU A 46 -15.87 -15.82 8.49
C GLU A 46 -14.43 -15.34 8.72
N GLY A 47 -14.22 -14.02 8.78
CA GLY A 47 -12.90 -13.42 8.88
C GLY A 47 -12.03 -13.68 7.65
N ARG A 48 -10.71 -13.53 7.82
CA ARG A 48 -9.72 -13.85 6.80
C ARG A 48 -9.09 -15.21 7.08
N TYR A 49 -9.01 -16.06 6.06
CA TYR A 49 -8.41 -17.37 6.21
C TYR A 49 -7.80 -17.87 4.90
N PHE A 50 -6.75 -18.67 5.03
CA PHE A 50 -6.06 -19.32 3.93
C PHE A 50 -6.58 -20.73 3.73
N VAL A 51 -6.60 -21.17 2.48
CA VAL A 51 -6.91 -22.54 2.07
C VAL A 51 -5.89 -22.97 1.03
N ARG A 52 -5.19 -24.07 1.28
CA ARG A 52 -4.36 -24.71 0.27
C ARG A 52 -5.26 -25.46 -0.71
N VAL A 53 -5.09 -25.19 -2.00
CA VAL A 53 -5.90 -25.79 -3.06
C VAL A 53 -5.03 -26.61 -4.03
N PRO A 54 -5.57 -27.70 -4.60
CA PRO A 54 -4.83 -28.52 -5.57
C PRO A 54 -4.40 -27.72 -6.81
N ARG A 55 -3.34 -28.21 -7.47
CA ARG A 55 -2.90 -27.68 -8.77
C ARG A 55 -4.04 -27.65 -9.80
N GLY A 56 -4.06 -26.63 -10.64
CA GLY A 56 -5.11 -26.35 -11.63
C GLY A 56 -6.32 -25.58 -11.09
N THR A 57 -6.44 -25.37 -9.76
CA THR A 57 -7.61 -24.67 -9.18
C THR A 57 -7.61 -23.16 -9.50
N ASN A 58 -6.52 -22.48 -9.24
CA ASN A 58 -6.33 -21.05 -9.47
C ASN A 58 -5.61 -20.77 -10.79
N ALA A 59 -4.65 -21.60 -11.19
CA ALA A 59 -3.86 -21.42 -12.42
C ALA A 59 -4.75 -21.34 -13.67
N ALA A 60 -5.81 -22.16 -13.76
CA ALA A 60 -6.77 -22.11 -14.86
C ALA A 60 -7.63 -20.81 -14.91
N ARG A 61 -7.56 -19.99 -13.86
CA ARG A 61 -8.28 -18.72 -13.70
C ARG A 61 -7.33 -17.53 -13.70
N PHE A 62 -6.05 -17.78 -13.85
CA PHE A 62 -5.05 -16.75 -14.01
C PHE A 62 -4.96 -16.41 -15.49
N GLU A 63 -5.47 -15.23 -15.86
CA GLU A 63 -5.15 -14.63 -17.15
C GLU A 63 -3.82 -13.87 -16.96
N LEU A 64 -2.78 -14.31 -17.66
CA LEU A 64 -1.58 -13.49 -17.84
C LEU A 64 -2.05 -12.22 -18.55
N ARG A 65 -2.14 -11.08 -17.86
CA ARG A 65 -2.35 -9.80 -18.53
C ARG A 65 -1.12 -9.54 -19.40
N SER A 66 -1.24 -9.79 -20.69
CA SER A 66 -0.18 -9.63 -21.70
C SER A 66 0.10 -8.17 -22.06
N ASP A 67 -0.11 -7.23 -21.14
CA ASP A 67 0.41 -5.86 -21.32
C ASP A 67 1.94 -5.80 -21.10
N VAL A 68 2.58 -6.95 -20.92
CA VAL A 68 4.03 -7.13 -21.04
C VAL A 68 4.36 -7.25 -22.53
N VAL A 69 4.95 -6.21 -23.09
CA VAL A 69 5.55 -6.22 -24.44
C VAL A 69 6.59 -7.34 -24.48
N GLU A 70 6.34 -8.40 -25.26
CA GLU A 70 7.38 -9.39 -25.56
C GLU A 70 8.53 -8.68 -26.28
N VAL A 71 9.70 -8.65 -25.64
CA VAL A 71 10.93 -8.17 -26.24
C VAL A 71 11.58 -9.37 -26.94
N PRO A 72 11.76 -9.36 -28.27
CA PRO A 72 12.32 -10.49 -29.01
C PRO A 72 13.68 -10.91 -28.46
N GLU A 73 13.98 -12.22 -28.46
CA GLU A 73 15.22 -12.80 -27.93
C GLU A 73 16.49 -12.22 -28.59
N GLU A 74 16.37 -11.75 -29.83
CA GLU A 74 17.42 -11.04 -30.56
C GLU A 74 17.74 -9.65 -29.96
N ALA A 75 16.76 -8.98 -29.34
CA ALA A 75 16.93 -7.72 -28.62
C ALA A 75 17.51 -7.90 -27.20
N LEU A 76 17.48 -9.12 -26.65
CA LEU A 76 18.17 -9.49 -25.41
C LEU A 76 19.66 -9.85 -25.65
N ALA A 77 20.02 -10.15 -26.90
CA ALA A 77 21.39 -10.48 -27.31
C ALA A 77 22.23 -9.26 -27.71
N GLU A 78 21.60 -8.10 -27.93
CA GLU A 78 22.32 -6.86 -28.13
C GLU A 78 22.71 -6.25 -26.77
N PRO A 79 23.99 -5.93 -26.54
CA PRO A 79 24.38 -5.25 -25.31
C PRO A 79 23.56 -3.96 -25.20
N MET A 80 22.87 -3.80 -24.07
CA MET A 80 22.16 -2.57 -23.75
C MET A 80 23.09 -1.39 -24.04
N PRO A 81 22.72 -0.48 -24.97
CA PRO A 81 23.55 0.67 -25.24
C PRO A 81 23.69 1.45 -23.95
N ALA A 82 24.94 1.77 -23.59
CA ALA A 82 25.21 2.66 -22.48
C ALA A 82 24.38 3.94 -22.67
N PRO A 83 23.76 4.48 -21.60
CA PRO A 83 22.89 5.64 -21.71
C PRO A 83 23.62 6.76 -22.45
N ASP A 84 23.07 7.14 -23.59
CA ASP A 84 23.64 8.15 -24.45
C ASP A 84 23.48 9.50 -23.74
N ALA A 85 24.59 10.03 -23.24
CA ALA A 85 24.62 11.30 -22.52
C ALA A 85 24.17 12.48 -23.40
N GLU A 86 24.32 12.38 -24.73
CA GLU A 86 23.76 13.38 -25.66
C GLU A 86 22.24 13.26 -25.74
N LEU A 87 21.70 12.03 -25.74
CA LEU A 87 20.26 11.79 -25.76
C LEU A 87 19.57 12.27 -24.47
N GLU A 88 20.16 12.04 -23.30
CA GLU A 88 19.58 12.55 -22.05
C GLU A 88 19.79 14.05 -21.85
N GLY A 89 20.85 14.61 -22.42
CA GLY A 89 20.99 16.06 -22.55
C GLY A 89 19.84 16.66 -23.38
N ALA A 90 19.51 16.04 -24.51
CA ALA A 90 18.45 16.49 -25.41
C ALA A 90 17.04 16.40 -24.77
N LYS A 91 16.75 15.36 -23.97
CA LYS A 91 15.46 15.25 -23.26
C LYS A 91 15.29 16.36 -22.21
N VAL A 92 16.34 16.67 -21.47
CA VAL A 92 16.34 17.78 -20.51
C VAL A 92 16.14 19.11 -21.23
N GLU A 93 16.79 19.30 -22.38
CA GLU A 93 16.66 20.54 -23.16
C GLU A 93 15.26 20.73 -23.75
N LEU A 94 14.62 19.65 -24.24
CA LEU A 94 13.24 19.66 -24.71
C LEU A 94 12.24 19.98 -23.60
N TYR A 95 12.46 19.43 -22.40
CA TYR A 95 11.63 19.72 -21.23
C TYR A 95 11.79 21.18 -20.76
N MET A 96 13.01 21.72 -20.77
CA MET A 96 13.24 23.13 -20.44
C MET A 96 12.59 24.07 -21.46
N LYS A 97 12.60 23.72 -22.76
CA LYS A 97 11.89 24.47 -23.81
C LYS A 97 10.38 24.46 -23.59
N TYR A 98 9.81 23.33 -23.19
CA TYR A 98 8.40 23.24 -22.81
C TYR A 98 8.06 24.11 -21.61
N MET A 99 8.84 24.03 -20.53
CA MET A 99 8.62 24.86 -19.33
C MET A 99 8.69 26.35 -19.67
N HIS A 100 9.65 26.76 -20.51
CA HIS A 100 9.73 28.13 -21.02
C HIS A 100 8.48 28.53 -21.83
N ALA A 101 7.97 27.64 -22.68
CA ALA A 101 6.76 27.91 -23.44
C ALA A 101 5.52 28.06 -22.53
N GLN A 102 5.42 27.29 -21.43
CA GLN A 102 4.36 27.46 -20.44
C GLN A 102 4.50 28.80 -19.68
N GLU A 103 5.71 29.14 -19.25
CA GLU A 103 5.95 30.28 -18.36
C GLU A 103 6.00 31.63 -19.09
N SER A 104 6.45 31.67 -20.34
CA SER A 104 6.72 32.92 -21.06
C SER A 104 5.93 33.08 -22.36
N GLU A 105 5.49 31.99 -22.98
CA GLU A 105 4.72 32.02 -24.25
C GLU A 105 3.23 31.68 -24.02
N GLY A 106 2.84 31.40 -22.77
CA GLY A 106 1.45 31.13 -22.40
C GLY A 106 0.91 29.81 -22.95
N TYR A 107 1.78 28.83 -23.18
CA TYR A 107 1.39 27.51 -23.68
C TYR A 107 0.67 26.69 -22.60
N GLU A 108 -0.65 26.50 -22.76
CA GLU A 108 -1.49 25.76 -21.81
C GLU A 108 -1.62 24.26 -22.11
N GLY A 109 -1.04 23.77 -23.21
CA GLY A 109 -1.07 22.36 -23.59
C GLY A 109 -0.13 21.49 -22.77
N SER A 110 -0.32 20.17 -22.82
CA SER A 110 0.56 19.21 -22.14
C SER A 110 1.95 19.17 -22.78
N PHE A 111 2.96 18.62 -22.09
CA PHE A 111 4.29 18.41 -22.67
C PHE A 111 4.24 17.59 -23.97
N VAL A 112 3.28 16.69 -24.07
CA VAL A 112 3.05 15.83 -25.24
C VAL A 112 2.51 16.63 -26.41
N GLU A 113 1.51 17.46 -26.16
CA GLU A 113 0.95 18.38 -27.15
C GLU A 113 2.00 19.40 -27.59
N TYR A 114 2.88 19.83 -26.67
CA TYR A 114 3.99 20.74 -26.97
C TYR A 114 4.95 20.10 -27.97
N LEU A 115 5.37 18.87 -27.68
CA LEU A 115 6.25 18.07 -28.54
C LEU A 115 5.62 17.76 -29.90
N ARG A 116 4.29 17.55 -29.97
CA ARG A 116 3.56 17.32 -31.23
C ARG A 116 3.31 18.61 -32.02
N SER A 117 3.27 19.76 -31.36
CA SER A 117 3.04 21.09 -31.99
C SER A 117 4.33 21.81 -32.37
N THR A 118 5.51 21.29 -32.00
CA THR A 118 6.80 21.87 -32.35
C THR A 118 7.13 21.63 -33.83
N ASP A 119 6.46 22.33 -34.74
CA ASP A 119 6.83 22.43 -36.17
C ASP A 119 7.93 23.49 -36.41
N ALA A 120 8.60 23.96 -35.35
CA ALA A 120 9.38 25.19 -35.37
C ALA A 120 10.82 25.02 -34.84
N ALA A 121 11.62 24.11 -35.42
CA ALA A 121 13.08 24.24 -35.59
C ALA A 121 13.65 22.99 -36.30
N PRO A 122 14.75 23.11 -37.08
CA PRO A 122 15.43 21.95 -37.63
C PRO A 122 16.11 21.15 -36.52
N LEU A 123 15.41 20.15 -35.98
CA LEU A 123 15.96 19.18 -35.03
C LEU A 123 17.01 18.32 -35.75
N ASP A 124 18.15 18.11 -35.09
CA ASP A 124 19.15 17.18 -35.57
C ASP A 124 18.69 15.71 -35.45
N ALA A 125 19.50 14.76 -35.90
CA ALA A 125 19.10 13.37 -35.96
C ALA A 125 18.87 12.75 -34.56
N ALA A 126 19.59 13.19 -33.54
CA ALA A 126 19.47 12.70 -32.16
C ALA A 126 18.25 13.32 -31.48
N GLU A 127 18.03 14.62 -31.64
CA GLU A 127 16.86 15.33 -31.13
C GLU A 127 15.56 14.80 -31.76
N ARG A 128 15.59 14.44 -33.04
CA ARG A 128 14.44 13.89 -33.77
C ARG A 128 14.08 12.47 -33.31
N GLU A 129 15.07 11.70 -32.88
CA GLU A 129 14.85 10.35 -32.34
C GLU A 129 14.37 10.42 -30.88
N ALA A 130 14.91 11.34 -30.07
CA ALA A 130 14.41 11.63 -28.73
C ALA A 130 12.94 12.09 -28.74
N LEU A 131 12.59 12.98 -29.69
CA LEU A 131 11.23 13.47 -29.89
C LEU A 131 10.27 12.34 -30.28
N LYS A 132 10.68 11.44 -31.19
CA LYS A 132 9.88 10.26 -31.57
C LYS A 132 9.61 9.34 -30.37
N GLN A 133 10.62 9.07 -29.56
CA GLN A 133 10.49 8.18 -28.40
C GLN A 133 9.62 8.80 -27.30
N ALA A 134 9.74 10.11 -27.06
CA ALA A 134 8.88 10.84 -26.13
C ALA A 134 7.41 10.89 -26.60
N ILE A 135 7.16 11.10 -27.90
CA ILE A 135 5.80 11.08 -28.47
C ILE A 135 5.20 9.67 -28.43
N ALA A 136 5.98 8.62 -28.71
CA ALA A 136 5.50 7.23 -28.68
C ALA A 136 5.16 6.75 -27.25
N LEU A 137 5.97 7.13 -26.26
CA LEU A 137 5.69 6.87 -24.85
C LEU A 137 4.42 7.60 -24.40
N ALA A 138 4.26 8.84 -24.84
CA ALA A 138 3.11 9.67 -24.50
C ALA A 138 1.80 9.25 -25.19
N ALA A 139 1.84 8.87 -26.47
CA ALA A 139 0.68 8.33 -27.19
C ALA A 139 0.15 7.03 -26.57
N ARG A 140 1.05 6.20 -26.00
CA ARG A 140 0.70 5.03 -25.19
C ARG A 140 0.00 5.37 -23.88
N MET A 141 0.30 6.53 -23.28
CA MET A 141 -0.36 6.99 -22.05
C MET A 141 -1.74 7.62 -22.33
N GLU A 142 -1.98 8.10 -23.56
CA GLU A 142 -3.24 8.75 -23.98
C GLU A 142 -4.22 7.80 -24.68
N GLY A 143 -3.83 6.55 -24.97
CA GLY A 143 -4.72 5.50 -25.46
C GLY A 143 -5.18 5.66 -26.91
N GLU A 144 -4.38 6.29 -27.77
CA GLU A 144 -4.64 6.34 -29.20
C GLU A 144 -4.20 5.02 -29.87
N ASP A 145 -5.17 4.25 -30.39
CA ASP A 145 -4.93 2.98 -31.09
C ASP A 145 -4.14 3.22 -32.39
N ALA A 146 -2.87 2.81 -32.40
CA ALA A 146 -2.13 2.59 -33.64
C ALA A 146 -2.44 1.17 -34.12
N ASP A 147 -3.06 1.08 -35.31
CA ASP A 147 -3.60 -0.13 -35.91
C ASP A 147 -2.74 -1.39 -35.74
N ALA A 148 -3.41 -2.45 -35.29
CA ALA A 148 -2.94 -3.82 -35.27
C ALA A 148 -2.59 -4.30 -36.68
N ALA A 149 -1.34 -4.72 -36.89
CA ALA A 149 -0.97 -5.58 -38.01
C ALA A 149 0.16 -6.54 -37.60
N ASP A 150 -0.25 -7.81 -37.50
CA ASP A 150 0.50 -9.05 -37.77
C ASP A 150 1.83 -9.29 -37.05
N VAL A 151 1.76 -9.99 -35.92
CA VAL A 151 2.76 -11.01 -35.54
C VAL A 151 2.03 -12.21 -34.91
N ALA A 152 2.17 -13.38 -35.53
CA ALA A 152 1.63 -14.64 -35.04
C ALA A 152 2.46 -15.15 -33.85
N LEU A 153 1.78 -15.56 -32.77
CA LEU A 153 2.39 -16.23 -31.63
C LEU A 153 2.87 -17.65 -32.02
N PRO A 154 3.93 -18.17 -31.39
CA PRO A 154 4.39 -19.54 -31.62
C PRO A 154 3.32 -20.55 -31.19
N ASP A 155 3.06 -21.52 -32.05
CA ASP A 155 2.27 -22.69 -31.71
C ASP A 155 3.03 -23.50 -30.63
N GLU A 156 2.34 -23.79 -29.52
CA GLU A 156 2.68 -24.78 -28.48
C GLU A 156 3.71 -24.35 -27.41
N ILE A 157 3.19 -23.74 -26.33
CA ILE A 157 3.70 -24.02 -24.98
C ILE A 157 3.06 -25.33 -24.57
N GLU A 158 3.82 -26.43 -24.60
CA GLU A 158 3.38 -27.72 -24.04
C GLU A 158 3.29 -27.60 -22.50
N LEU A 159 2.14 -27.12 -22.03
CA LEU A 159 1.64 -27.47 -20.71
C LEU A 159 1.13 -28.90 -20.82
N GLU A 160 1.75 -29.84 -20.11
CA GLU A 160 1.17 -31.18 -19.95
C GLU A 160 -0.24 -31.00 -19.36
N GLU A 161 -1.27 -31.24 -20.19
CA GLU A 161 -2.67 -31.29 -19.75
C GLU A 161 -2.84 -32.51 -18.84
N GLU A 162 -2.51 -32.38 -17.56
CA GLU A 162 -2.99 -33.31 -16.56
C GLU A 162 -4.51 -33.17 -16.47
N GLU A 163 -5.22 -34.29 -16.62
CA GLU A 163 -6.67 -34.34 -16.52
C GLU A 163 -7.13 -33.64 -15.23
N PRO A 164 -8.17 -32.79 -15.28
CA PRO A 164 -8.69 -32.13 -14.08
C PRO A 164 -9.02 -33.20 -13.05
N VAL A 165 -8.21 -33.28 -12.00
CA VAL A 165 -8.45 -34.19 -10.88
C VAL A 165 -9.84 -33.87 -10.37
N ALA A 166 -10.76 -34.82 -10.48
CA ALA A 166 -12.08 -34.72 -9.90
C ALA A 166 -11.87 -34.31 -8.44
N MET A 167 -12.52 -33.22 -8.00
CA MET A 167 -12.54 -32.82 -6.60
C MET A 167 -13.14 -33.97 -5.80
N ASP A 168 -12.31 -34.91 -5.36
CA ASP A 168 -12.62 -35.70 -4.20
C ASP A 168 -12.88 -34.70 -3.08
N GLN A 169 -13.83 -35.00 -2.20
CA GLN A 169 -14.18 -34.15 -1.08
C GLN A 169 -13.09 -34.22 -0.01
N ALA A 170 -11.82 -34.07 -0.42
CA ALA A 170 -10.68 -33.89 0.44
C ALA A 170 -11.01 -32.71 1.35
N LYS A 171 -10.90 -32.97 2.65
CA LYS A 171 -11.22 -32.02 3.70
C LYS A 171 -10.34 -30.78 3.49
N GLU A 172 -10.95 -29.65 3.16
CA GLU A 172 -10.22 -28.39 2.97
C GLU A 172 -9.50 -28.04 4.28
N VAL A 173 -8.17 -27.89 4.20
CA VAL A 173 -7.37 -27.44 5.35
C VAL A 173 -7.47 -25.93 5.43
N ILE A 174 -8.10 -25.44 6.50
CA ILE A 174 -8.30 -24.01 6.76
C ILE A 174 -7.23 -23.53 7.74
N THR A 175 -6.54 -22.46 7.36
CA THR A 175 -5.56 -21.77 8.18
C THR A 175 -6.07 -20.35 8.47
N PRO A 176 -6.67 -20.08 9.64
CA PRO A 176 -7.17 -18.74 9.96
C PRO A 176 -6.03 -17.72 10.00
N ALA A 177 -6.25 -16.53 9.44
CA ALA A 177 -5.27 -15.44 9.47
C ALA A 177 -5.36 -14.67 10.79
N ASN A 178 -5.09 -15.37 11.89
CA ASN A 178 -5.08 -14.81 13.24
C ASN A 178 -3.77 -15.14 13.96
N VAL A 179 -3.51 -14.40 15.04
CA VAL A 179 -2.26 -14.52 15.77
C VAL A 179 -2.07 -15.87 16.48
N ALA A 180 -3.15 -16.59 16.81
CA ALA A 180 -3.08 -17.90 17.45
C ALA A 180 -2.45 -18.97 16.53
N PHE A 181 -2.54 -18.77 15.21
CA PHE A 181 -1.91 -19.64 14.20
C PHE A 181 -0.59 -19.08 13.67
N ALA A 182 -0.20 -17.86 14.05
CA ALA A 182 1.00 -17.21 13.59
C ALA A 182 2.23 -17.63 14.40
N GLN A 183 3.33 -17.95 13.72
CA GLN A 183 4.66 -18.12 14.28
C GLN A 183 5.64 -17.18 13.57
N ALA A 184 6.54 -16.59 14.32
CA ALA A 184 7.63 -15.77 13.80
C ALA A 184 8.83 -15.95 14.73
N GLU A 185 9.98 -16.20 14.14
CA GLU A 185 11.24 -16.44 14.86
C GLU A 185 12.20 -15.27 14.64
N GLU A 186 13.00 -14.96 15.65
CA GLU A 186 14.02 -13.91 15.55
C GLU A 186 15.03 -14.25 14.45
N GLY A 187 15.30 -13.29 13.57
CA GLY A 187 16.18 -13.49 12.41
C GLY A 187 15.54 -14.24 11.23
N VAL A 188 14.28 -14.68 11.34
CA VAL A 188 13.49 -15.21 10.22
C VAL A 188 12.58 -14.08 9.69
N PRO A 189 12.78 -13.61 8.44
CA PRO A 189 12.18 -12.37 7.94
C PRO A 189 10.77 -12.59 7.34
N PHE A 190 9.96 -13.42 7.99
CA PHE A 190 8.57 -13.65 7.61
C PHE A 190 7.76 -14.26 8.76
N ILE A 191 6.44 -14.06 8.71
CA ILE A 191 5.47 -14.77 9.53
C ILE A 191 5.05 -16.07 8.84
N THR A 192 4.90 -17.14 9.61
CA THR A 192 4.29 -18.41 9.18
C THR A 192 2.93 -18.59 9.86
N LEU A 193 1.88 -18.91 9.10
CA LEU A 193 0.58 -19.30 9.60
C LEU A 193 0.41 -20.82 9.49
N HIS A 194 0.18 -21.50 10.62
CA HIS A 194 -0.02 -22.95 10.66
C HIS A 194 -1.49 -23.33 10.66
N SER A 195 -1.83 -24.42 9.96
CA SER A 195 -3.17 -25.01 10.01
C SER A 195 -3.61 -25.34 11.45
N ALA A 196 -4.91 -25.18 11.69
CA ALA A 196 -5.54 -25.63 12.93
C ALA A 196 -5.63 -27.15 13.07
N GLU A 197 -5.51 -27.89 11.97
CA GLU A 197 -5.85 -29.32 11.91
C GLU A 197 -4.63 -30.26 12.01
N GLY A 198 -3.40 -29.74 12.13
CA GLY A 198 -2.18 -30.56 12.11
C GLY A 198 -1.93 -31.24 10.76
N GLU A 199 -0.79 -31.93 10.64
CA GLU A 199 -0.17 -32.42 9.39
C GLU A 199 -1.17 -32.69 8.25
N GLY A 200 -1.02 -31.93 7.15
CA GLY A 200 -1.79 -32.11 5.92
C GLY A 200 -1.60 -33.49 5.28
N GLU A 201 -2.21 -33.72 4.11
CA GLU A 201 -1.97 -34.95 3.37
C GLU A 201 -0.47 -35.20 3.16
N ALA A 202 -0.06 -36.45 3.31
CA ALA A 202 1.33 -36.85 3.49
C ALA A 202 2.28 -36.24 2.45
N GLY A 203 3.04 -35.21 2.87
CA GLY A 203 4.14 -34.61 2.12
C GLY A 203 3.97 -33.15 1.71
N GLU A 204 2.77 -32.55 1.81
CA GLU A 204 2.59 -31.12 1.54
C GLU A 204 2.58 -30.27 2.82
N PRO A 205 3.27 -29.11 2.85
CA PRO A 205 3.27 -28.23 4.01
C PRO A 205 1.85 -27.69 4.28
N ASP A 206 1.41 -27.74 5.54
CA ASP A 206 0.10 -27.30 6.04
C ASP A 206 0.10 -25.85 6.55
N TYR A 207 1.14 -25.10 6.17
CA TYR A 207 1.37 -23.73 6.57
C TYR A 207 1.46 -22.80 5.36
N VAL A 208 1.31 -21.50 5.64
CA VAL A 208 1.48 -20.41 4.68
C VAL A 208 2.52 -19.46 5.24
N ILE A 209 3.55 -19.14 4.47
CA ILE A 209 4.56 -18.15 4.89
C ILE A 209 4.37 -16.80 4.18
N ASN A 210 4.91 -15.76 4.81
CA ASN A 210 4.95 -14.39 4.33
C ASN A 210 3.59 -13.76 3.95
N PRO A 211 2.52 -13.90 4.76
CA PRO A 211 1.21 -13.34 4.43
C PRO A 211 1.11 -11.82 4.66
N THR A 212 2.12 -11.21 5.27
CA THR A 212 2.03 -9.93 5.98
C THR A 212 1.57 -8.77 5.10
N LEU A 213 2.17 -8.58 3.91
CA LEU A 213 1.79 -7.46 3.01
C LEU A 213 0.40 -7.64 2.38
N LEU A 214 -0.03 -8.87 2.13
CA LEU A 214 -1.40 -9.16 1.68
C LEU A 214 -2.40 -8.84 2.81
N LEU A 215 -2.13 -9.27 4.04
CA LEU A 215 -2.98 -8.96 5.19
C LEU A 215 -3.01 -7.45 5.48
N ALA A 216 -1.89 -6.75 5.31
CA ALA A 216 -1.83 -5.30 5.42
C ALA A 216 -2.75 -4.61 4.41
N ALA A 217 -2.71 -5.05 3.15
CA ALA A 217 -3.58 -4.52 2.10
C ALA A 217 -5.06 -4.79 2.38
N LEU A 218 -5.41 -6.00 2.83
CA LEU A 218 -6.79 -6.35 3.19
C LEU A 218 -7.31 -5.51 4.37
N GLU A 219 -6.54 -5.41 5.45
CA GLU A 219 -6.90 -4.61 6.63
C GLU A 219 -7.09 -3.14 6.28
N ALA A 220 -6.13 -2.55 5.56
CA ALA A 220 -6.15 -1.13 5.25
C ALA A 220 -7.24 -0.76 4.22
N CYS A 221 -7.61 -1.68 3.34
CA CYS A 221 -8.70 -1.49 2.38
C CYS A 221 -10.09 -1.79 2.98
N GLY A 222 -10.17 -2.22 4.24
CA GLY A 222 -11.44 -2.59 4.88
C GLY A 222 -12.00 -3.90 4.36
N VAL A 223 -11.18 -4.94 4.16
CA VAL A 223 -11.64 -6.30 3.86
C VAL A 223 -11.55 -7.14 5.12
N ASP A 224 -12.70 -7.28 5.79
CA ASP A 224 -12.80 -8.04 7.04
C ASP A 224 -12.95 -9.54 6.79
N ASN A 225 -13.66 -9.89 5.71
CA ASN A 225 -13.97 -11.28 5.36
C ASN A 225 -13.38 -11.63 4.00
N ALA A 226 -12.47 -12.61 3.95
CA ALA A 226 -11.91 -13.10 2.70
C ALA A 226 -11.41 -14.54 2.81
N ARG A 227 -11.75 -15.34 1.80
CA ARG A 227 -11.13 -16.66 1.57
C ARG A 227 -9.93 -16.49 0.66
N ILE A 228 -8.76 -16.93 1.09
CA ILE A 228 -7.50 -16.77 0.38
C ILE A 228 -7.00 -18.15 -0.04
N GLU A 229 -7.21 -18.50 -1.30
CA GLU A 229 -6.78 -19.79 -1.86
C GLU A 229 -5.33 -19.68 -2.33
N ILE A 230 -4.47 -20.63 -1.95
CA ILE A 230 -3.08 -20.73 -2.42
C ILE A 230 -2.89 -22.06 -3.14
N GLU A 231 -2.47 -21.97 -4.40
CA GLU A 231 -2.07 -23.10 -5.23
C GLU A 231 -0.57 -23.07 -5.50
N GLY A 232 0.09 -24.23 -5.52
CA GLY A 232 1.50 -24.36 -5.88
C GLY A 232 2.38 -24.28 -4.64
N GLY A 233 3.28 -23.30 -4.61
CA GLY A 233 4.12 -23.03 -3.45
C GLY A 233 3.32 -22.69 -2.18
N HIS A 234 4.02 -22.65 -1.05
CA HIS A 234 3.45 -22.43 0.28
C HIS A 234 3.71 -21.02 0.84
N GLU A 235 4.09 -20.10 -0.04
CA GLU A 235 4.40 -18.71 0.26
C GLU A 235 3.50 -17.79 -0.54
N VAL A 236 3.03 -16.70 0.08
CA VAL A 236 2.34 -15.63 -0.65
C VAL A 236 3.36 -14.92 -1.57
N PRO A 237 3.08 -14.77 -2.88
CA PRO A 237 4.02 -14.17 -3.82
C PRO A 237 4.51 -12.78 -3.42
N VAL A 238 5.81 -12.54 -3.62
CA VAL A 238 6.46 -11.28 -3.23
C VAL A 238 6.03 -10.08 -4.08
N LEU A 239 5.60 -10.32 -5.32
CA LEU A 239 5.32 -9.29 -6.31
C LEU A 239 6.53 -8.35 -6.50
N ASP A 240 6.37 -7.05 -6.24
CA ASP A 240 7.45 -6.07 -6.25
C ASP A 240 8.02 -5.80 -4.85
N ASN A 241 7.74 -6.69 -3.89
CA ASN A 241 8.07 -6.57 -2.46
C ASN A 241 7.43 -5.36 -1.78
N SER A 242 6.27 -4.92 -2.30
CA SER A 242 5.41 -3.90 -1.69
C SER A 242 3.96 -4.42 -1.59
N ALA A 243 3.10 -3.70 -0.88
CA ALA A 243 1.68 -4.04 -0.80
C ALA A 243 0.86 -3.48 -1.98
N LEU A 244 1.46 -2.70 -2.88
CA LEU A 244 0.73 -1.96 -3.92
C LEU A 244 -0.03 -2.88 -4.88
N GLY A 245 0.59 -3.96 -5.36
CA GLY A 245 -0.06 -4.91 -6.25
C GLY A 245 -1.35 -5.49 -5.66
N TRP A 246 -1.35 -5.80 -4.37
CA TRP A 246 -2.54 -6.27 -3.65
C TRP A 246 -3.62 -5.19 -3.57
N VAL A 247 -3.25 -3.96 -3.18
CA VAL A 247 -4.19 -2.83 -3.06
C VAL A 247 -4.85 -2.49 -4.40
N LEU A 248 -4.10 -2.52 -5.50
CA LEU A 248 -4.64 -2.27 -6.85
C LEU A 248 -5.69 -3.32 -7.23
N ASN A 249 -5.43 -4.60 -6.92
CA ASN A 249 -6.37 -5.68 -7.21
C ASN A 249 -7.61 -5.63 -6.30
N ILE A 250 -7.46 -5.28 -5.02
CA ILE A 250 -8.59 -5.05 -4.12
C ILE A 250 -9.44 -3.88 -4.61
N GLN A 251 -8.84 -2.78 -5.04
CA GLN A 251 -9.57 -1.64 -5.60
C GLN A 251 -10.29 -2.00 -6.89
N GLN A 252 -9.64 -2.70 -7.81
CA GLN A 252 -10.27 -3.16 -9.05
C GLN A 252 -11.42 -4.12 -8.78
N SER A 253 -11.25 -5.03 -7.79
CA SER A 253 -12.31 -5.90 -7.31
C SER A 253 -13.44 -5.12 -6.65
N GLY A 254 -13.15 -4.02 -5.96
CA GLY A 254 -14.09 -3.28 -5.13
C GLY A 254 -14.42 -4.01 -3.82
N VAL A 255 -14.90 -3.25 -2.85
CA VAL A 255 -15.40 -3.76 -1.56
C VAL A 255 -16.88 -3.50 -1.42
N ARG A 256 -17.58 -4.41 -0.74
CA ARG A 256 -19.01 -4.31 -0.42
C ARG A 256 -19.25 -4.86 0.98
N THR A 257 -20.43 -4.58 1.52
CA THR A 257 -20.85 -5.20 2.78
C THR A 257 -20.90 -6.73 2.63
N ALA A 258 -20.41 -7.44 3.65
CA ALA A 258 -20.34 -8.89 3.65
C ALA A 258 -21.75 -9.49 3.75
N PRO A 259 -22.11 -10.46 2.88
CA PRO A 259 -23.39 -11.15 2.96
C PRO A 259 -23.39 -12.16 4.12
N PHE A 260 -24.56 -12.53 4.62
CA PHE A 260 -24.71 -13.63 5.58
C PHE A 260 -24.85 -14.98 4.88
N ARG A 261 -24.40 -16.04 5.56
CA ARG A 261 -24.48 -17.42 5.06
C ARG A 261 -25.91 -17.98 5.08
N ASP A 262 -26.72 -17.59 6.06
CA ASP A 262 -28.13 -17.94 6.21
C ASP A 262 -28.93 -16.69 6.62
N ALA A 263 -30.04 -16.41 5.92
CA ALA A 263 -30.92 -15.30 6.23
C ALA A 263 -31.56 -15.42 7.64
N ALA A 264 -31.76 -16.65 8.14
CA ALA A 264 -32.24 -16.87 9.51
C ALA A 264 -31.16 -16.55 10.56
N ALA A 265 -29.90 -16.86 10.28
CA ALA A 265 -28.76 -16.48 11.12
C ALA A 265 -28.54 -14.96 11.11
N ALA A 266 -28.73 -14.30 9.96
CA ALA A 266 -28.74 -12.84 9.85
C ALA A 266 -29.79 -12.23 10.79
N ALA A 267 -31.04 -12.71 10.72
CA ALA A 267 -32.13 -12.26 11.58
C ALA A 267 -31.88 -12.49 13.08
N ALA A 268 -31.18 -13.57 13.44
CA ALA A 268 -30.77 -13.81 14.82
C ALA A 268 -29.65 -12.86 15.29
N ALA A 269 -28.66 -12.58 14.42
CA ALA A 269 -27.62 -11.58 14.67
C ALA A 269 -28.22 -10.17 14.82
N ALA A 270 -29.29 -9.85 14.08
CA ALA A 270 -30.12 -8.64 14.26
C ALA A 270 -30.57 -8.46 15.70
N ALA A 271 -31.18 -9.52 16.21
CA ALA A 271 -31.86 -9.51 17.49
C ALA A 271 -30.83 -9.41 18.60
N ALA A 272 -29.72 -10.14 18.48
CA ALA A 272 -28.59 -10.03 19.40
C ALA A 272 -27.94 -8.63 19.38
N ALA A 273 -27.77 -8.02 18.20
CA ALA A 273 -27.24 -6.66 18.07
C ALA A 273 -28.20 -5.57 18.57
N ALA A 274 -29.52 -5.82 18.55
CA ALA A 274 -30.53 -4.95 19.12
C ALA A 274 -30.61 -5.05 20.65
N ASP A 275 -30.32 -6.23 21.22
CA ASP A 275 -30.30 -6.45 22.67
C ASP A 275 -29.01 -5.94 23.35
N ALA A 276 -27.93 -5.67 22.60
CA ALA A 276 -26.61 -5.35 23.15
C ALA A 276 -26.28 -3.85 23.35
N ALA A 277 -27.00 -2.90 22.74
CA ALA A 277 -26.80 -1.46 23.01
C ALA A 277 -27.99 -0.59 22.53
N ASP A 278 -28.40 0.36 23.38
CA ASP A 278 -29.32 1.46 23.07
C ASP A 278 -28.92 2.17 21.76
N GLY A 279 -29.73 2.04 20.71
CA GLY A 279 -29.66 2.86 19.50
C GLY A 279 -28.74 2.33 18.40
N ALA A 280 -29.17 1.32 17.65
CA ALA A 280 -28.52 0.89 16.41
C ALA A 280 -29.18 1.53 15.17
N ALA A 281 -28.36 1.95 14.21
CA ALA A 281 -28.81 2.38 12.88
C ALA A 281 -29.49 1.20 12.16
N THR A 282 -30.77 1.35 11.84
CA THR A 282 -31.48 0.46 10.93
C THR A 282 -31.19 0.94 9.51
N GLY A 283 -30.57 0.10 8.68
CA GLY A 283 -30.50 0.37 7.24
C GLY A 283 -31.91 0.46 6.65
N GLU A 284 -32.09 1.29 5.62
CA GLU A 284 -33.35 1.35 4.87
C GLU A 284 -33.75 -0.05 4.40
N GLY A 285 -34.76 -0.66 5.06
CA GLY A 285 -35.22 -2.02 4.78
C GLY A 285 -35.37 -2.93 6.01
N GLY A 286 -34.83 -2.56 7.17
CA GLY A 286 -35.01 -3.35 8.41
C GLY A 286 -34.25 -4.68 8.44
N GLU A 287 -33.22 -4.84 7.59
CA GLU A 287 -32.31 -5.99 7.64
C GLU A 287 -31.10 -5.70 8.56
N PRO A 288 -30.67 -6.69 9.36
CA PRO A 288 -29.49 -6.58 10.20
C PRO A 288 -28.21 -6.62 9.41
N TRP A 289 -27.32 -5.67 9.67
CA TRP A 289 -25.95 -5.73 9.19
C TRP A 289 -25.02 -6.06 10.36
N PRO A 290 -24.03 -6.95 10.17
CA PRO A 290 -23.15 -7.33 11.26
C PRO A 290 -22.21 -6.16 11.55
N ARG A 291 -22.09 -5.82 12.83
CA ARG A 291 -21.24 -4.74 13.32
C ARG A 291 -19.78 -5.15 13.19
N ARG A 292 -18.93 -4.19 12.85
CA ARG A 292 -17.49 -4.34 12.90
C ARG A 292 -16.98 -3.80 14.23
N LEU A 293 -16.13 -4.56 14.93
CA LEU A 293 -15.61 -4.16 16.24
C LEU A 293 -14.11 -3.84 16.16
N ALA A 294 -13.67 -2.85 16.94
CA ALA A 294 -12.28 -2.45 17.11
C ALA A 294 -11.80 -2.65 18.55
N LEU A 295 -10.53 -3.01 18.73
CA LEU A 295 -9.92 -3.18 20.06
C LEU A 295 -9.66 -1.82 20.74
N VAL A 296 -9.98 -1.74 22.03
CA VAL A 296 -9.81 -0.54 22.85
C VAL A 296 -9.02 -0.87 24.11
N PRO A 297 -7.68 -0.92 24.02
CA PRO A 297 -6.84 -1.12 25.18
C PRO A 297 -6.90 0.09 26.13
N GLU A 298 -7.29 -0.13 27.39
CA GLU A 298 -7.31 0.91 28.44
C GLU A 298 -5.92 1.19 29.04
N GLU A 299 -5.05 0.19 29.04
CA GLU A 299 -3.69 0.25 29.57
C GLU A 299 -2.64 0.27 28.46
N GLY A 300 -1.47 0.86 28.74
CA GLY A 300 -0.34 0.79 27.83
C GLY A 300 0.20 -0.63 27.71
N VAL A 301 0.61 -1.01 26.50
CA VAL A 301 1.20 -2.32 26.18
C VAL A 301 2.57 -2.08 25.60
N ALA A 302 3.60 -2.80 26.05
CA ALA A 302 4.93 -2.67 25.48
C ALA A 302 5.66 -4.01 25.46
N VAL A 303 6.36 -4.27 24.36
CA VAL A 303 7.32 -5.36 24.21
C VAL A 303 8.65 -4.79 23.74
N GLN A 304 9.75 -5.41 24.16
CA GLN A 304 11.09 -4.91 23.88
C GLN A 304 12.10 -6.06 23.80
N ARG A 305 12.98 -6.00 22.79
CA ARG A 305 14.15 -6.86 22.64
C ARG A 305 15.37 -6.01 22.34
N GLY A 306 16.31 -5.98 23.28
CA GLY A 306 17.46 -5.07 23.18
C GLY A 306 17.00 -3.62 23.06
N GLU A 307 17.38 -2.96 21.95
CA GLU A 307 17.01 -1.58 21.65
C GLU A 307 15.71 -1.47 20.83
N SER A 308 15.26 -2.56 20.21
CA SER A 308 14.02 -2.62 19.44
C SER A 308 12.81 -2.73 20.36
N PHE A 309 11.75 -1.98 20.08
CA PHE A 309 10.54 -2.01 20.90
C PHE A 309 9.28 -1.75 20.08
N ILE A 310 8.15 -2.17 20.62
CA ILE A 310 6.81 -1.72 20.20
C ILE A 310 6.03 -1.36 21.45
N ALA A 311 5.44 -0.16 21.47
CA ALA A 311 4.63 0.32 22.58
C ALA A 311 3.32 0.93 22.08
N LEU A 312 2.22 0.56 22.73
CA LEU A 312 0.90 1.18 22.60
C LEU A 312 0.68 2.17 23.75
N HIS A 313 0.28 3.38 23.38
CA HIS A 313 -0.30 4.36 24.28
C HIS A 313 -1.81 4.47 24.00
N PRO A 314 -2.69 4.15 24.97
CA PRO A 314 -4.14 4.23 24.81
C PRO A 314 -4.59 5.61 24.32
N GLY A 315 -5.64 5.65 23.50
CA GLY A 315 -6.16 6.90 22.97
C GLY A 315 -7.36 6.71 22.06
N ALA A 316 -8.08 7.79 21.77
CA ALA A 316 -9.36 7.77 21.04
C ALA A 316 -9.24 7.58 19.51
N PHE A 317 -8.04 7.39 18.98
CA PHE A 317 -7.79 7.21 17.55
C PHE A 317 -6.69 6.19 17.31
N THR A 318 -6.72 5.52 16.16
CA THR A 318 -5.61 4.69 15.70
C THR A 318 -4.54 5.58 15.08
N LYS A 319 -3.32 5.49 15.59
CA LYS A 319 -2.13 6.09 15.00
C LYS A 319 -0.97 5.11 15.08
N LEU A 320 -0.29 4.93 13.96
CA LEU A 320 0.88 4.06 13.89
C LEU A 320 2.10 4.94 13.61
N THR A 321 3.18 4.70 14.33
CA THR A 321 4.48 5.30 14.08
C THR A 321 5.52 4.19 14.03
N ALA A 322 6.32 4.15 12.99
CA ALA A 322 7.52 3.33 12.98
C ALA A 322 8.75 4.25 12.92
N GLY A 323 9.85 3.76 13.48
CA GLY A 323 11.17 4.32 13.26
C GLY A 323 12.15 3.21 12.90
N VAL A 324 13.08 3.56 12.02
CA VAL A 324 14.26 2.74 11.76
C VAL A 324 15.52 3.55 12.00
N ASP A 325 16.54 2.92 12.56
CA ASP A 325 17.88 3.49 12.70
C ASP A 325 18.92 2.48 12.24
N VAL A 326 19.54 2.80 11.11
CA VAL A 326 20.69 2.09 10.56
C VAL A 326 21.79 3.08 10.16
N GLN A 327 21.87 4.23 10.85
CA GLN A 327 22.78 5.32 10.51
C GLN A 327 24.24 4.88 10.37
N ASP A 328 24.67 3.94 11.21
CA ASP A 328 26.05 3.45 11.21
C ASP A 328 26.35 2.50 10.03
N ALA A 329 25.37 1.70 9.59
CA ALA A 329 25.52 0.76 8.48
C ALA A 329 25.21 1.40 7.12
N ALA A 330 24.15 2.21 7.06
CA ALA A 330 23.63 2.87 5.87
C ALA A 330 23.22 4.32 6.14
N PRO A 331 24.18 5.27 6.19
CA PRO A 331 23.89 6.71 6.34
C PRO A 331 22.86 7.30 5.36
N VAL A 332 22.67 6.70 4.17
CA VAL A 332 21.64 7.13 3.21
C VAL A 332 20.22 6.87 3.71
N ILE A 333 20.03 5.77 4.45
CA ILE A 333 18.77 5.45 5.12
C ILE A 333 18.72 6.31 6.39
N GLY A 334 19.78 6.23 7.19
CA GLY A 334 19.95 7.00 8.40
C GLY A 334 18.94 6.65 9.49
N GLN A 335 18.45 7.70 10.16
CA GLN A 335 17.39 7.64 11.17
C GLN A 335 16.10 8.18 10.57
N GLN A 336 15.11 7.31 10.44
CA GLN A 336 13.84 7.66 9.83
C GLN A 336 12.70 7.40 10.79
N TRP A 337 11.67 8.25 10.71
CA TRP A 337 10.43 8.10 11.46
C TRP A 337 9.28 8.47 10.54
N TYR A 338 8.23 7.64 10.53
CA TYR A 338 7.01 7.93 9.80
C TYR A 338 5.80 7.67 10.69
N SER A 339 4.74 8.45 10.51
CA SER A 339 3.48 8.28 11.24
C SER A 339 2.30 8.29 10.28
N TRP A 340 1.35 7.39 10.49
CA TRP A 340 0.16 7.25 9.67
C TRP A 340 -1.09 7.03 10.53
N ARG A 341 -2.16 7.75 10.21
CA ARG A 341 -3.50 7.63 10.79
C ARG A 341 -4.48 7.14 9.71
N PRO A 342 -4.94 5.88 9.76
CA PRO A 342 -5.73 5.27 8.67
C PRO A 342 -6.96 6.06 8.22
N LEU A 343 -7.67 6.70 9.17
CA LEU A 343 -8.92 7.42 8.91
C LEU A 343 -8.72 8.91 8.61
N ARG A 344 -7.51 9.45 8.81
CA ARG A 344 -7.22 10.88 8.67
C ARG A 344 -6.25 11.19 7.53
N ASP A 345 -5.18 10.43 7.41
CA ASP A 345 -4.15 10.68 6.41
C ASP A 345 -4.57 10.15 5.04
N TYR A 346 -3.70 10.31 4.03
CA TYR A 346 -4.01 9.74 2.72
C TYR A 346 -4.14 8.22 2.81
N HIS A 347 -4.92 7.69 1.87
CA HIS A 347 -5.21 6.28 1.80
C HIS A 347 -3.93 5.44 1.76
N PHE A 348 -3.97 4.26 2.36
CA PHE A 348 -2.84 3.31 2.42
C PHE A 348 -2.16 3.09 1.06
N ARG A 349 -2.94 3.07 -0.03
CA ARG A 349 -2.46 3.03 -1.43
C ARG A 349 -1.34 4.02 -1.73
N TYR A 350 -1.41 5.24 -1.19
CA TYR A 350 -0.47 6.32 -1.49
C TYR A 350 0.59 6.47 -0.41
N GLU A 351 0.23 6.20 0.85
CA GLU A 351 1.11 6.43 1.98
C GLU A 351 2.09 5.28 2.22
N LEU A 352 1.63 4.03 2.21
CA LEU A 352 2.43 2.90 2.69
C LEU A 352 2.56 1.80 1.64
N ALA A 353 1.51 1.53 0.87
CA ALA A 353 1.46 0.40 -0.06
C ALA A 353 2.61 0.34 -1.08
N PRO A 354 3.10 1.47 -1.65
CA PRO A 354 4.18 1.43 -2.63
C PRO A 354 5.56 1.17 -2.01
N ALA A 355 5.71 1.23 -0.69
CA ALA A 355 7.01 1.15 -0.04
C ALA A 355 7.57 -0.28 -0.12
N ARG A 356 8.71 -0.43 -0.78
CA ARG A 356 9.34 -1.73 -0.98
C ARG A 356 10.17 -2.17 0.22
N GLY A 357 10.38 -3.48 0.32
CA GLY A 357 11.34 -4.05 1.26
C GLY A 357 12.72 -3.46 1.04
N TRP A 358 13.53 -3.47 2.09
CA TRP A 358 14.81 -2.79 2.09
C TRP A 358 15.88 -3.58 2.84
N VAL A 359 17.14 -3.28 2.52
CA VAL A 359 18.32 -3.76 3.24
C VAL A 359 19.32 -2.61 3.37
N ASP A 360 20.12 -2.62 4.44
CA ASP A 360 21.11 -1.57 4.71
C ASP A 360 22.36 -1.69 3.81
N SER A 361 22.57 -2.85 3.19
CA SER A 361 23.75 -3.14 2.39
C SER A 361 23.50 -4.24 1.38
N VAL A 362 24.33 -4.28 0.34
CA VAL A 362 24.36 -5.41 -0.62
C VAL A 362 24.82 -6.69 0.08
N ASP A 363 25.69 -6.59 1.08
CA ASP A 363 26.15 -7.74 1.88
C ASP A 363 24.98 -8.34 2.68
N ALA A 364 24.12 -7.53 3.30
CA ALA A 364 22.91 -8.02 3.96
C ALA A 364 21.96 -8.74 2.99
N LEU A 365 21.88 -8.28 1.73
CA LEU A 365 21.13 -9.00 0.67
C LEU A 365 21.73 -10.39 0.38
N PHE A 366 23.06 -10.50 0.34
CA PHE A 366 23.75 -11.78 0.17
C PHE A 366 23.62 -12.69 1.40
N GLU A 367 23.63 -12.13 2.60
CA GLU A 367 23.38 -12.88 3.84
C GLU A 367 21.96 -13.44 3.87
N LEU A 368 20.96 -12.65 3.46
CA LEU A 368 19.59 -13.12 3.33
C LEU A 368 19.49 -14.31 2.37
N ARG A 369 20.16 -14.24 1.22
CA ARG A 369 20.29 -15.38 0.27
C ARG A 369 20.99 -16.58 0.91
N GLY A 370 22.12 -16.34 1.59
CA GLY A 370 22.96 -17.36 2.22
C GLY A 370 22.33 -18.05 3.41
N SER A 371 21.36 -17.40 4.08
CA SER A 371 20.62 -17.95 5.22
C SER A 371 19.72 -19.15 4.86
N GLY A 372 19.46 -19.36 3.56
CA GLY A 372 18.50 -20.35 3.08
C GLY A 372 17.05 -19.87 3.05
N HIS A 373 16.77 -18.68 3.60
CA HIS A 373 15.44 -18.05 3.65
C HIS A 373 15.23 -17.01 2.54
N GLY A 374 16.04 -16.98 1.49
CA GLY A 374 16.00 -15.92 0.48
C GLY A 374 16.23 -16.43 -0.94
N ARG A 375 15.55 -17.49 -1.36
CA ARG A 375 15.84 -18.17 -2.64
C ARG A 375 15.53 -17.33 -3.88
N ASN A 376 14.56 -16.40 -3.82
CA ASN A 376 14.22 -15.48 -4.91
C ASN A 376 14.60 -14.03 -4.61
N VAL A 377 15.53 -13.81 -3.68
CA VAL A 377 16.01 -12.47 -3.36
C VAL A 377 16.86 -11.93 -4.51
N SER A 378 16.44 -10.79 -5.04
CA SER A 378 17.15 -10.06 -6.09
C SER A 378 17.13 -8.56 -5.80
N GLU A 379 18.09 -7.85 -6.38
CA GLU A 379 18.30 -6.42 -6.17
C GLU A 379 17.07 -5.60 -6.59
N GLY A 380 16.33 -6.03 -7.61
CA GLY A 380 15.12 -5.35 -8.09
C GLY A 380 13.91 -5.42 -7.15
N LEU A 381 13.97 -6.25 -6.12
CA LEU A 381 12.93 -6.39 -5.09
C LEU A 381 13.21 -5.54 -3.84
N PHE A 382 14.36 -4.88 -3.74
CA PHE A 382 14.75 -4.17 -2.53
C PHE A 382 15.25 -2.75 -2.80
N VAL A 383 14.94 -1.84 -1.88
CA VAL A 383 15.70 -0.60 -1.73
C VAL A 383 16.96 -0.92 -0.93
N ILE A 384 18.12 -0.63 -1.51
CA ILE A 384 19.41 -1.07 -0.95
C ILE A 384 20.25 0.14 -0.57
N GLY A 385 20.59 0.23 0.72
CA GLY A 385 21.58 1.18 1.22
C GLY A 385 22.99 0.84 0.74
N HIS A 386 23.79 1.87 0.44
CA HIS A 386 25.21 1.73 0.14
C HIS A 386 25.99 2.92 0.69
N GLY A 387 26.28 2.87 1.99
CA GLY A 387 26.90 3.98 2.70
C GLY A 387 26.03 5.25 2.63
N THR A 388 26.54 6.30 1.99
CA THR A 388 25.86 7.60 1.83
C THR A 388 24.98 7.71 0.58
N ARG A 389 24.81 6.62 -0.19
CA ARG A 389 24.02 6.59 -1.42
C ARG A 389 23.14 5.36 -1.51
N TRP A 390 22.08 5.44 -2.30
CA TRP A 390 21.30 4.28 -2.71
C TRP A 390 22.08 3.48 -3.76
N TRP A 391 21.97 2.15 -3.72
CA TRP A 391 22.53 1.27 -4.75
C TRP A 391 21.93 1.57 -6.13
N ASP A 392 20.60 1.65 -6.19
CA ASP A 392 19.84 2.08 -7.36
C ASP A 392 18.84 3.18 -6.94
N PRO A 393 19.14 4.46 -7.21
CA PRO A 393 18.24 5.56 -6.91
C PRO A 393 16.91 5.50 -7.66
N GLY A 394 16.85 4.87 -8.84
CA GLY A 394 15.60 4.66 -9.58
C GLY A 394 14.66 3.68 -8.90
N MET A 395 15.18 2.90 -7.94
CA MET A 395 14.41 1.97 -7.12
C MET A 395 13.89 2.58 -5.82
N VAL A 396 14.08 3.85 -5.52
CA VAL A 396 13.45 4.46 -4.34
C VAL A 396 12.27 5.34 -4.75
N ARG A 397 11.10 4.98 -4.21
CA ARG A 397 9.79 5.61 -4.42
C ARG A 397 9.53 6.69 -3.37
N PHE A 398 10.07 6.53 -2.16
CA PHE A 398 10.01 7.57 -1.12
C PHE A 398 11.42 7.90 -0.60
N ASN A 399 12.02 8.94 -1.18
CA ASN A 399 13.41 9.32 -0.96
C ASN A 399 13.84 9.50 0.51
N ASN A 400 12.91 9.86 1.40
CA ASN A 400 13.25 10.22 2.78
C ASN A 400 12.84 9.18 3.83
N ASP A 401 11.94 8.25 3.50
CA ASP A 401 11.23 7.45 4.50
C ASP A 401 10.69 6.09 3.98
N GLU A 402 11.09 5.62 2.78
CA GLU A 402 10.60 4.35 2.24
C GLU A 402 10.85 3.15 3.16
N PRO A 403 12.06 2.95 3.74
CA PRO A 403 12.29 1.89 4.72
C PRO A 403 11.32 1.88 5.90
N THR A 404 11.01 3.06 6.44
CA THR A 404 10.07 3.19 7.58
C THR A 404 8.62 2.99 7.16
N ARG A 405 8.24 3.44 5.96
CA ARG A 405 6.91 3.18 5.39
C ARG A 405 6.67 1.69 5.15
N HIS A 406 7.69 0.98 4.68
CA HIS A 406 7.63 -0.47 4.54
C HIS A 406 7.46 -1.16 5.90
N GLN A 407 8.22 -0.75 6.92
CA GLN A 407 8.04 -1.26 8.28
C GLN A 407 6.64 -0.98 8.85
N LEU A 408 6.05 0.18 8.54
CA LEU A 408 4.66 0.45 8.89
C LEU A 408 3.68 -0.45 8.13
N ALA A 409 3.92 -0.75 6.85
CA ALA A 409 3.08 -1.68 6.10
C ALA A 409 3.13 -3.09 6.70
N LEU A 410 4.31 -3.57 7.10
CA LEU A 410 4.46 -4.82 7.84
C LEU A 410 3.74 -4.78 9.19
N LEU A 411 3.86 -3.69 9.95
CA LEU A 411 3.15 -3.52 11.22
C LEU A 411 1.62 -3.57 11.05
N VAL A 412 1.07 -2.94 10.01
CA VAL A 412 -0.37 -3.05 9.68
C VAL A 412 -0.75 -4.50 9.40
N GLY A 413 0.08 -5.24 8.66
CA GLY A 413 -0.11 -6.66 8.38
C GLY A 413 -0.01 -7.55 9.61
N ALA A 414 0.89 -7.25 10.55
CA ALA A 414 0.97 -7.96 11.81
C ALA A 414 -0.24 -7.66 12.72
N LEU A 415 -0.64 -6.38 12.84
CA LEU A 415 -1.84 -5.99 13.59
C LEU A 415 -3.12 -6.60 13.01
N SER A 416 -3.17 -6.80 11.70
CA SER A 416 -4.26 -7.52 11.02
C SER A 416 -4.49 -8.93 11.60
N LEU A 417 -3.49 -9.56 12.22
CA LEU A 417 -3.62 -10.85 12.91
C LEU A 417 -4.33 -10.77 14.27
N ALA A 418 -4.50 -9.57 14.83
CA ALA A 418 -5.32 -9.33 16.01
C ALA A 418 -6.83 -9.39 15.69
N ALA A 419 -7.20 -9.40 14.40
CA ALA A 419 -8.59 -9.46 13.98
C ALA A 419 -9.25 -10.77 14.42
N GLY A 420 -10.40 -10.65 15.07
CA GLY A 420 -11.38 -11.73 15.18
C GLY A 420 -12.22 -11.86 13.89
N PRO A 421 -13.07 -12.88 13.78
CA PRO A 421 -13.98 -13.00 12.65
C PRO A 421 -14.84 -11.74 12.51
N GLY A 422 -14.70 -11.01 11.39
CA GLY A 422 -15.45 -9.78 11.13
C GLY A 422 -15.01 -8.53 11.91
N HIS A 423 -13.90 -8.58 12.66
CA HIS A 423 -13.40 -7.46 13.44
C HIS A 423 -12.17 -6.83 12.77
N THR A 424 -11.91 -5.54 13.02
CA THR A 424 -10.64 -4.91 12.62
C THR A 424 -9.52 -5.38 13.56
N GLY A 425 -8.32 -5.59 12.99
CA GLY A 425 -7.13 -5.86 13.78
C GLY A 425 -6.47 -4.59 14.33
N LEU A 426 -6.84 -3.41 13.82
CA LEU A 426 -6.27 -2.14 14.25
C LEU A 426 -6.90 -1.67 15.57
N PRO A 427 -6.12 -1.57 16.67
CA PRO A 427 -6.63 -1.04 17.92
C PRO A 427 -6.71 0.49 17.89
N THR A 428 -7.45 1.03 18.85
CA THR A 428 -7.37 2.45 19.19
C THR A 428 -6.13 2.72 20.05
N GLY A 429 -5.55 3.92 19.91
CA GLY A 429 -4.31 4.31 20.55
C GLY A 429 -3.19 4.62 19.56
N HIS A 430 -2.08 5.09 20.11
CA HIS A 430 -0.86 5.39 19.36
C HIS A 430 0.16 4.27 19.58
N ILE A 431 0.42 3.50 18.53
CA ILE A 431 1.49 2.49 18.50
C ILE A 431 2.76 3.12 17.96
N VAL A 432 3.86 2.92 18.68
CA VAL A 432 5.22 3.32 18.29
C VAL A 432 6.08 2.08 18.23
N ALA A 433 6.56 1.74 17.03
CA ALA A 433 7.52 0.67 16.79
C ALA A 433 8.88 1.27 16.41
N PHE A 434 9.97 0.72 16.92
CA PHE A 434 11.33 1.14 16.60
C PHE A 434 12.21 -0.08 16.34
N ASN A 435 12.83 -0.13 15.15
CA ASN A 435 13.65 -1.26 14.69
C ASN A 435 12.98 -2.63 14.94
N ALA A 436 11.66 -2.70 14.84
CA ALA A 436 10.90 -3.90 15.13
C ALA A 436 10.90 -4.84 13.92
N ASP A 437 11.25 -6.11 14.16
CA ASP A 437 11.07 -7.19 13.19
C ASP A 437 9.67 -7.83 13.35
N GLU A 438 9.29 -8.69 12.41
CA GLU A 438 7.98 -9.35 12.44
C GLU A 438 7.81 -10.26 13.66
N ALA A 439 8.89 -10.83 14.21
CA ALA A 439 8.86 -11.61 15.44
C ALA A 439 8.46 -10.75 16.66
N LEU A 440 8.99 -9.53 16.77
CA LEU A 440 8.59 -8.58 17.81
C LEU A 440 7.17 -8.04 17.57
N MET A 441 6.77 -7.84 16.31
CA MET A 441 5.39 -7.46 15.97
C MET A 441 4.38 -8.53 16.39
N VAL A 442 4.68 -9.79 16.14
CA VAL A 442 3.86 -10.96 16.51
C VAL A 442 3.81 -11.15 18.04
N GLU A 443 4.90 -10.88 18.75
CA GLU A 443 4.92 -10.82 20.23
C GLU A 443 4.03 -9.68 20.75
N PHE A 444 4.13 -8.49 20.16
CA PHE A 444 3.32 -7.34 20.53
C PHE A 444 1.83 -7.60 20.33
N VAL A 445 1.43 -8.22 19.22
CA VAL A 445 0.01 -8.54 18.95
C VAL A 445 -0.56 -9.48 20.03
N ARG A 446 0.23 -10.45 20.53
CA ARG A 446 -0.19 -11.30 21.66
C ARG A 446 -0.35 -10.48 22.94
N ALA A 447 0.65 -9.68 23.28
CA ALA A 447 0.61 -8.83 24.46
C ALA A 447 -0.57 -7.85 24.43
N LEU A 448 -0.93 -7.35 23.24
CA LEU A 448 -2.09 -6.50 23.02
C LEU A 448 -3.40 -7.25 23.32
N LEU A 449 -3.59 -8.44 22.75
CA LEU A 449 -4.79 -9.25 23.00
C LEU A 449 -4.90 -9.65 24.48
N GLU A 450 -3.80 -10.10 25.09
CA GLU A 450 -3.76 -10.42 26.52
C GLU A 450 -4.09 -9.21 27.42
N ALA A 451 -3.74 -8.00 27.01
CA ALA A 451 -4.11 -6.78 27.72
C ALA A 451 -5.61 -6.49 27.59
N CYS A 452 -6.16 -6.63 26.40
CA CYS A 452 -7.59 -6.45 26.13
C CYS A 452 -8.46 -7.51 26.83
N GLU A 453 -8.02 -8.78 26.90
CA GLU A 453 -8.77 -9.86 27.58
C GLU A 453 -8.92 -9.63 29.09
N ARG A 454 -8.03 -8.86 29.71
CA ARG A 454 -8.09 -8.51 31.14
C ARG A 454 -9.11 -7.41 31.46
N GLN A 455 -9.68 -6.75 30.45
CA GLN A 455 -10.56 -5.59 30.59
C GLN A 455 -12.03 -5.97 30.36
N GLU A 456 -12.95 -5.34 31.10
CA GLU A 456 -14.39 -5.63 31.02
C GLU A 456 -15.03 -5.08 29.73
N SER A 457 -14.49 -4.00 29.18
CA SER A 457 -14.87 -3.42 27.87
C SER A 457 -13.61 -3.18 27.03
N SER A 458 -13.25 -4.15 26.20
CA SER A 458 -12.02 -4.12 25.38
C SER A 458 -12.27 -3.95 23.89
N VAL A 459 -13.54 -3.76 23.50
CA VAL A 459 -13.96 -3.56 22.12
C VAL A 459 -15.02 -2.47 22.03
N ILE A 460 -15.03 -1.75 20.91
CA ILE A 460 -16.05 -0.75 20.56
C ILE A 460 -16.57 -1.00 19.16
N ASP A 461 -17.80 -0.55 18.89
CA ASP A 461 -18.36 -0.50 17.54
C ASP A 461 -17.51 0.43 16.65
N CYS A 462 -17.17 -0.02 15.45
CA CYS A 462 -16.46 0.79 14.47
C CYS A 462 -17.27 2.04 14.08
N ALA A 463 -18.61 1.99 14.09
CA ALA A 463 -19.45 3.17 13.88
C ALA A 463 -19.15 4.26 14.92
N ASP A 464 -19.13 3.88 16.20
CA ASP A 464 -18.85 4.79 17.31
C ASP A 464 -17.42 5.33 17.23
N LEU A 465 -16.45 4.48 16.87
CA LEU A 465 -15.07 4.89 16.66
C LEU A 465 -14.94 5.90 15.52
N LEU A 466 -15.57 5.64 14.38
CA LEU A 466 -15.56 6.54 13.23
C LEU A 466 -16.16 7.90 13.60
N GLN A 467 -17.31 7.92 14.27
CA GLN A 467 -17.96 9.14 14.74
C GLN A 467 -17.08 9.91 15.73
N ALA A 468 -16.51 9.22 16.72
CA ALA A 468 -15.63 9.83 17.71
C ALA A 468 -14.38 10.46 17.06
N GLN A 469 -13.79 9.79 16.07
CA GLN A 469 -12.62 10.30 15.36
C GLN A 469 -12.94 11.50 14.45
N VAL A 470 -14.11 11.52 13.81
CA VAL A 470 -14.59 12.68 13.04
C VAL A 470 -14.76 13.89 13.96
N ALA A 471 -15.50 13.73 15.07
CA ALA A 471 -15.73 14.81 16.04
C ALA A 471 -14.41 15.36 16.61
N LEU A 472 -13.45 14.49 16.93
CA LEU A 472 -12.13 14.91 17.41
C LEU A 472 -11.36 15.67 16.33
N SER A 473 -11.47 15.26 15.06
CA SER A 473 -10.80 15.93 13.95
C SER A 473 -11.36 17.35 13.73
N GLU A 474 -12.67 17.53 13.86
CA GLU A 474 -13.32 18.85 13.81
C GLU A 474 -12.87 19.74 14.98
N GLN A 475 -12.78 19.19 16.19
CA GLN A 475 -12.26 19.91 17.35
C GLN A 475 -10.81 20.35 17.17
N GLU A 476 -9.95 19.47 16.64
CA GLU A 476 -8.56 19.81 16.33
C GLU A 476 -8.46 20.92 15.28
N ALA A 477 -9.31 20.88 14.25
CA ALA A 477 -9.37 21.90 13.20
C ALA A 477 -9.79 23.26 13.78
N ALA A 478 -10.86 23.31 14.57
CA ALA A 478 -11.31 24.52 15.26
C ALA A 478 -10.23 25.08 16.21
N ALA A 479 -9.52 24.21 16.94
CA ALA A 479 -8.45 24.62 17.83
C ALA A 479 -7.18 25.10 17.08
N ARG A 480 -6.97 24.72 15.82
CA ARG A 480 -5.91 25.26 14.96
C ARG A 480 -6.28 26.63 14.42
N GLU A 481 -7.52 26.78 13.95
CA GLU A 481 -8.05 28.06 13.48
C GLU A 481 -7.99 29.12 14.57
N ALA A 482 -8.40 28.77 15.80
CA ALA A 482 -8.27 29.64 16.98
C ALA A 482 -6.82 30.03 17.32
N ARG A 483 -5.84 29.21 16.93
CA ARG A 483 -4.40 29.48 17.13
C ARG A 483 -3.76 30.26 15.98
N GLY A 484 -4.53 30.64 14.95
CA GLY A 484 -3.99 31.28 13.75
C GLY A 484 -2.98 30.41 13.00
N ALA A 485 -3.01 29.09 13.23
CA ALA A 485 -2.13 28.16 12.53
C ALA A 485 -2.61 28.02 11.07
N PRO A 486 -1.72 28.08 10.07
CA PRO A 486 -2.13 27.93 8.69
C PRO A 486 -2.82 26.57 8.48
N ARG A 487 -3.93 26.56 7.72
CA ARG A 487 -4.58 25.31 7.28
C ARG A 487 -3.55 24.48 6.52
N ARG A 488 -3.48 23.17 6.78
CA ARG A 488 -2.68 22.29 5.93
C ARG A 488 -3.34 22.24 4.55
N ALA A 489 -2.56 22.11 3.48
CA ALA A 489 -3.09 21.92 2.12
C ALA A 489 -4.11 20.75 2.01
N ARG A 490 -4.08 19.84 2.98
CA ARG A 490 -4.95 18.65 3.10
C ARG A 490 -6.34 18.93 3.70
N ASP A 491 -6.57 20.11 4.29
CA ASP A 491 -7.85 20.51 4.88
C ASP A 491 -8.73 21.32 3.89
N ALA A 492 -8.26 21.54 2.66
CA ALA A 492 -9.01 22.22 1.60
C ALA A 492 -10.04 21.25 0.98
N THR A 493 -11.30 21.65 0.92
CA THR A 493 -12.33 20.88 0.21
C THR A 493 -12.20 21.05 -1.30
N LEU A 494 -12.77 20.14 -2.09
CA LEU A 494 -12.81 20.27 -3.56
C LEU A 494 -13.53 21.55 -4.01
N ALA A 495 -14.39 22.14 -3.16
CA ALA A 495 -15.07 23.40 -3.40
C ALA A 495 -14.21 24.64 -3.05
N ASP A 496 -13.20 24.50 -2.19
CA ASP A 496 -12.27 25.57 -1.80
C ASP A 496 -11.21 25.85 -2.88
N LEU A 497 -10.99 24.90 -3.80
CA LEU A 497 -10.16 25.06 -4.99
C LEU A 497 -10.91 25.80 -6.11
N GLY A 498 -11.68 26.83 -5.74
CA GLY A 498 -12.40 27.70 -6.66
C GLY A 498 -11.51 28.06 -7.84
N GLY A 499 -12.03 27.81 -9.06
CA GLY A 499 -11.34 28.10 -10.31
C GLY A 499 -10.74 29.51 -10.31
N PRO A 500 -9.63 29.71 -11.05
CA PRO A 500 -8.81 30.90 -10.92
C PRO A 500 -9.65 32.16 -11.11
N ALA A 501 -9.76 32.95 -10.04
CA ALA A 501 -10.19 34.33 -10.12
C ALA A 501 -9.10 35.09 -10.86
N VAL A 502 -9.35 35.40 -12.13
CA VAL A 502 -8.58 36.35 -12.91
C VAL A 502 -8.68 37.70 -12.19
N ALA A 503 -7.63 38.07 -11.47
CA ALA A 503 -7.48 39.43 -10.96
C ALA A 503 -7.05 40.30 -12.14
N ALA A 504 -7.99 41.07 -12.67
CA ALA A 504 -7.71 42.16 -13.59
C ALA A 504 -6.83 43.20 -12.88
N GLU A 505 -5.75 43.58 -13.56
CA GLU A 505 -4.97 44.78 -13.23
C GLU A 505 -5.88 46.00 -13.37
N GLU A 506 -5.96 46.83 -12.32
CA GLU A 506 -6.33 48.23 -12.44
C GLU A 506 -5.11 49.06 -12.01
N GLU A 507 -4.49 49.71 -13.00
CA GLU A 507 -3.62 50.87 -12.82
C GLU A 507 -4.45 52.01 -12.19
N GLU A 508 -3.98 52.63 -11.11
CA GLU A 508 -4.24 54.05 -10.85
C GLU A 508 -3.05 54.75 -10.17
N GLU A 509 -2.88 55.99 -10.61
CA GLU A 509 -1.80 56.96 -10.48
C GLU A 509 -1.70 57.68 -9.12
N GLU A 510 -0.50 58.24 -8.91
CA GLU A 510 -0.17 59.54 -8.27
C GLU A 510 -0.22 59.75 -6.74
N GLY A 511 0.82 60.44 -6.25
CA GLY A 511 0.83 61.15 -4.98
C GLY A 511 2.23 61.45 -4.42
N GLU A 512 2.95 62.41 -5.00
CA GLU A 512 4.09 63.10 -4.35
C GLU A 512 3.60 63.92 -3.14
N GLU A 513 4.37 63.95 -2.04
CA GLU A 513 4.49 65.15 -1.18
C GLU A 513 5.76 65.07 -0.30
N GLU A 514 6.56 66.15 -0.37
CA GLU A 514 7.78 66.42 0.41
C GLU A 514 7.44 66.87 1.84
N GLU A 515 8.32 66.59 2.83
CA GLU A 515 8.59 67.57 3.89
C GLU A 515 9.98 67.35 4.55
N GLU A 516 10.62 68.48 4.86
CA GLU A 516 12.03 68.70 5.23
C GLU A 516 12.32 68.60 6.75
N GLY A 517 13.62 68.49 7.08
CA GLY A 517 14.24 68.90 8.36
C GLY A 517 14.37 67.80 9.43
N GLU A 518 15.44 67.64 10.21
CA GLU A 518 16.50 68.55 10.62
C GLU A 518 17.74 67.77 11.15
N GLU A 519 18.83 68.51 11.23
CA GLU A 519 20.24 68.18 11.42
C GLU A 519 20.63 67.70 12.84
N GLN A 520 21.63 66.81 12.98
CA GLN A 520 22.87 67.06 13.77
C GLN A 520 23.78 65.81 13.93
N ARG A 521 25.04 65.95 13.46
CA ARG A 521 26.21 65.18 13.89
C ARG A 521 26.79 65.76 15.21
N PRO A 522 27.64 65.04 15.96
CA PRO A 522 29.10 65.12 15.73
C PRO A 522 29.80 63.74 15.85
N ALA A 523 30.80 63.44 14.99
CA ALA A 523 32.26 63.49 15.24
C ALA A 523 32.77 62.52 16.33
N GLY A 524 33.79 61.70 16.17
CA GLY A 524 34.75 61.48 15.09
C GLY A 524 35.95 60.67 15.64
N GLY A 525 36.72 60.03 14.75
CA GLY A 525 38.14 59.68 14.89
C GLY A 525 38.48 58.50 15.82
N ALA A 526 39.36 57.57 15.48
CA ALA A 526 40.27 57.42 14.34
C ALA A 526 40.61 55.93 14.18
#